data_AF-A0A2D5ZF89-F1
#
_entry.id   AF-A0A2D5ZF89-F1
#
_cell.length_a   1.000
_cell.length_b   1.000
_cell.length_c   1.000
_cell.angle_alpha   90.00
_cell.angle_beta   90.00
_cell.angle_gamma   90.00
#
_symmetry.space_group_name_H-M   'P 1'
#
loop_
_entity.id
_entity.type
_entity.pdbx_description
1 polymer ?
#
loop_
_entity_poly.entity_id
_entity_poly.type
_entity_poly.pdbx_seq_one_letter_code
_entity_poly.pdbx_strand_id
1 'polypeptide(L)'
;MVSWMVLPWHNATLNERPNEAAARTLIAPTIGGKPDVYYFPKMPTDWNDQEAMNAYRKVHEQGPVGFIFAQPGRPVMPPSTFAVGVATNLASALLASLLLAAASASLRSYPARVIFVAGLGVLIAVTTHVPLWNWMHFPTDYSIVMFLDSIAAFVLAGIVIAAVVKRRAPAASESGEPPA
;
A
#
# COMPACT_ATOMS: atom_id res chain seq x y z
N MET A 1 11.47 4.46 9.17
CA MET A 1 12.58 3.67 9.75
C MET A 1 13.16 4.34 10.98
N VAL A 2 13.58 5.61 10.92
CA VAL A 2 14.02 6.34 12.14
C VAL A 2 12.96 6.27 13.24
N SER A 3 11.68 6.44 12.89
CA SER A 3 10.56 6.28 13.82
C SER A 3 10.54 4.92 14.56
N TRP A 4 10.93 3.83 13.90
CA TRP A 4 10.98 2.50 14.51
C TRP A 4 12.11 2.30 15.48
N MET A 5 13.18 3.08 15.33
CA MET A 5 14.35 3.01 16.21
C MET A 5 14.20 3.93 17.42
N VAL A 6 13.49 5.05 17.27
CA VAL A 6 13.48 6.12 18.29
C VAL A 6 12.13 6.33 18.96
N LEU A 7 11.02 5.85 18.39
CA LEU A 7 9.68 6.04 18.95
C LEU A 7 9.10 4.70 19.45
N PRO A 8 8.60 4.63 20.70
CA PRO A 8 8.12 3.38 21.31
C PRO A 8 6.74 2.93 20.82
N TRP A 9 6.06 3.77 20.04
CA TRP A 9 4.64 3.59 19.67
C TRP A 9 4.32 2.33 18.87
N HIS A 10 5.31 1.71 18.21
CA HIS A 10 5.08 0.49 17.44
C HIS A 10 4.97 -0.73 18.37
N ASN A 11 5.65 -0.71 19.51
CA ASN A 11 5.53 -1.77 20.52
C ASN A 11 4.12 -1.84 21.11
N ALA A 12 3.41 -0.70 21.19
CA ALA A 12 2.02 -0.66 21.63
C ALA A 12 1.04 -1.35 20.66
N THR A 13 1.48 -1.64 19.43
CA THR A 13 0.67 -2.30 18.40
C THR A 13 1.03 -3.78 18.21
N LEU A 14 2.13 -4.23 18.82
CA LEU A 14 2.63 -5.60 18.70
C LEU A 14 2.36 -6.33 20.02
N ASN A 15 1.51 -7.35 19.96
CA ASN A 15 1.19 -8.19 21.11
C ASN A 15 1.81 -9.57 20.92
N GLU A 16 2.55 -10.02 21.92
CA GLU A 16 2.99 -11.42 21.98
C GLU A 16 1.77 -12.33 22.15
N ARG A 17 1.73 -13.43 21.40
CA ARG A 17 0.66 -14.40 21.59
C ARG A 17 0.86 -15.14 22.92
N PRO A 18 -0.20 -15.29 23.74
CA PRO A 18 -0.17 -16.27 24.82
C PRO A 18 0.12 -17.66 24.26
N ASN A 19 1.02 -18.40 24.92
CA ASN A 19 1.39 -19.77 24.54
C ASN A 19 1.93 -19.90 23.09
N GLU A 20 2.98 -19.14 22.78
CA GLU A 20 3.64 -19.14 21.47
C GLU A 20 4.02 -20.54 20.97
N ALA A 21 4.50 -21.41 21.87
CA ALA A 21 4.89 -22.77 21.54
C ALA A 21 3.71 -23.57 20.95
N ALA A 22 2.53 -23.53 21.60
CA ALA A 22 1.33 -24.18 21.08
C ALA A 22 0.88 -23.56 19.75
N ALA A 23 0.92 -22.23 19.60
CA ALA A 23 0.56 -21.56 18.36
C ALA A 23 1.46 -21.99 17.20
N ARG A 24 2.78 -22.10 17.41
CA ARG A 24 3.73 -22.58 16.39
C ARG A 24 3.44 -24.03 15.99
N THR A 25 3.13 -24.91 16.94
CA THR A 25 2.78 -26.32 16.66
C THR A 25 1.47 -26.45 15.88
N LEU A 26 0.47 -25.62 16.15
CA LEU A 26 -0.82 -25.66 15.45
C LEU A 26 -0.76 -25.08 14.04
N ILE A 27 0.01 -23.99 13.86
CA ILE A 27 0.04 -23.23 12.60
C ILE A 27 1.03 -23.84 11.60
N ALA A 28 2.19 -24.31 12.05
CA ALA A 28 3.25 -24.80 11.14
C ALA A 28 2.79 -25.92 10.19
N PRO A 29 2.01 -26.93 10.60
CA PRO A 29 1.52 -27.98 9.69
C PRO A 29 0.49 -27.49 8.67
N THR A 30 -0.19 -26.37 8.95
CA THR A 30 -1.26 -25.82 8.10
C THR A 30 -0.77 -24.87 7.02
N ILE A 31 0.50 -24.46 7.08
CA ILE A 31 1.15 -23.55 6.14
C ILE A 31 1.96 -24.40 5.15
N GLY A 32 1.70 -24.25 3.85
CA GLY A 32 2.20 -25.12 2.77
C GLY A 32 3.70 -25.02 2.44
N GLY A 33 4.57 -24.68 3.39
CA GLY A 33 6.03 -24.62 3.23
C GLY A 33 6.57 -23.49 2.34
N LYS A 34 5.68 -22.68 1.75
CA LYS A 34 5.99 -21.54 0.88
C LYS A 34 5.45 -20.25 1.48
N PRO A 35 6.10 -19.10 1.20
CA PRO A 35 5.55 -17.78 1.52
C PRO A 35 4.15 -17.60 0.92
N ASP A 36 3.13 -17.37 1.73
CA ASP A 36 1.75 -17.23 1.25
C ASP A 36 0.86 -16.44 2.24
N VAL A 37 -0.30 -16.00 1.76
CA VAL A 37 -1.32 -15.32 2.57
C VAL A 37 -2.53 -16.23 2.72
N TYR A 38 -2.79 -16.66 3.96
CA TYR A 38 -3.98 -17.42 4.29
C TYR A 38 -5.01 -16.51 4.95
N TYR A 39 -6.22 -16.47 4.42
CA TYR A 39 -7.35 -15.79 5.05
C TYR A 39 -8.36 -16.82 5.52
N PHE A 40 -8.99 -16.55 6.67
CA PHE A 40 -9.96 -17.46 7.27
C PHE A 40 -11.11 -16.66 7.91
N PRO A 41 -12.35 -17.19 7.87
CA PRO A 41 -12.75 -18.35 7.07
C PRO A 41 -12.62 -18.08 5.56
N LYS A 42 -12.43 -19.15 4.77
CA LYS A 42 -12.31 -19.03 3.32
C LYS A 42 -13.66 -18.58 2.76
N MET A 43 -13.64 -17.48 2.02
CA MET A 43 -14.79 -16.99 1.26
C MET A 43 -15.11 -17.98 0.12
N PRO A 44 -16.40 -18.29 -0.12
CA PRO A 44 -16.82 -19.07 -1.27
C PRO A 44 -16.37 -18.43 -2.59
N THR A 45 -15.96 -19.26 -3.56
CA THR A 45 -15.56 -18.77 -4.88
C THR A 45 -16.78 -18.38 -5.72
N ASP A 46 -17.90 -19.10 -5.57
CA ASP A 46 -19.17 -18.76 -6.20
C ASP A 46 -20.01 -17.89 -5.27
N TRP A 47 -20.20 -16.64 -5.66
CA TRP A 47 -20.95 -15.64 -4.88
C TRP A 47 -22.46 -15.83 -5.03
N ASN A 48 -22.91 -16.63 -5.99
CA ASN A 48 -24.32 -16.91 -6.22
C ASN A 48 -24.83 -18.09 -5.38
N ASP A 49 -23.94 -18.91 -4.82
CA ASP A 49 -24.30 -19.98 -3.88
C ASP A 49 -24.72 -19.38 -2.53
N GLN A 50 -26.03 -19.17 -2.37
CA GLN A 50 -26.59 -18.59 -1.16
C GLN A 50 -26.38 -19.45 0.08
N GLU A 51 -26.32 -20.77 -0.07
CA GLU A 51 -26.11 -21.67 1.06
C GLU A 51 -24.67 -21.55 1.57
N ALA A 52 -23.68 -21.62 0.67
CA ALA A 52 -22.28 -21.43 1.01
C ALA A 52 -22.02 -20.03 1.58
N MET A 53 -22.65 -18.99 1.03
CA MET A 53 -22.54 -17.63 1.54
C MET A 53 -23.16 -17.48 2.93
N ASN A 54 -24.31 -18.11 3.21
CA ASN A 54 -24.92 -18.08 4.53
C ASN A 54 -24.08 -18.85 5.57
N ALA A 55 -23.52 -19.99 5.19
CA ALA A 55 -22.60 -20.75 6.05
C ALA A 55 -21.32 -19.93 6.34
N TYR A 56 -20.74 -19.31 5.31
CA TYR A 56 -19.61 -18.40 5.46
C TYR A 56 -19.92 -17.23 6.41
N ARG A 57 -21.05 -16.54 6.23
CA ARG A 57 -21.48 -15.44 7.11
C ARG A 57 -21.55 -15.89 8.57
N LYS A 58 -22.19 -17.03 8.83
CA LYS A 58 -22.33 -17.57 10.18
C LYS A 58 -20.98 -17.86 10.84
N VAL A 59 -20.04 -18.50 10.13
CA VAL A 59 -18.70 -18.78 10.67
C VAL A 59 -17.89 -17.49 10.83
N HIS A 60 -18.01 -16.56 9.89
CA HIS A 60 -17.33 -15.27 9.93
C HIS A 60 -17.79 -14.41 11.12
N GLU A 61 -19.10 -14.40 11.42
CA GLU A 61 -19.67 -13.72 12.60
C GLU A 61 -19.25 -14.36 13.92
N GLN A 62 -19.09 -15.68 13.95
CA GLN A 62 -18.60 -16.41 15.14
C GLN A 62 -17.11 -16.21 15.37
N GLY A 63 -16.35 -15.97 14.30
CA GLY A 63 -14.91 -15.81 14.33
C GLY A 63 -14.15 -17.08 14.74
N PRO A 64 -12.81 -17.01 14.86
CA PRO A 64 -11.98 -15.85 14.53
C PRO A 64 -11.91 -15.59 13.01
N VAL A 65 -11.75 -14.32 12.63
CA VAL A 65 -11.48 -13.88 11.25
C VAL A 65 -10.09 -13.29 11.20
N GLY A 66 -9.33 -13.60 10.16
CA GLY A 66 -8.02 -12.97 10.01
C GLY A 66 -7.24 -13.39 8.79
N PHE A 67 -6.04 -12.82 8.74
CA PHE A 67 -5.00 -13.12 7.76
C PHE A 67 -3.77 -13.69 8.49
N ILE A 68 -3.13 -14.66 7.87
CA ILE A 68 -1.84 -15.21 8.27
C ILE A 68 -0.89 -14.99 7.10
N PHE A 69 0.14 -14.18 7.34
CA PHE A 69 1.28 -14.03 6.44
C PHE A 69 2.30 -15.09 6.81
N ALA A 70 2.30 -16.17 6.04
CA ALA A 70 3.16 -17.32 6.27
C ALA A 70 4.54 -17.09 5.66
N GLN A 71 5.58 -17.47 6.39
CA GLN A 71 6.95 -17.47 5.91
C GLN A 71 7.70 -18.68 6.47
N PRO A 72 8.60 -19.32 5.69
CA PRO A 72 9.56 -20.26 6.25
C PRO A 72 10.52 -19.54 7.19
N GLY A 73 11.12 -20.30 8.11
CA GLY A 73 12.13 -19.78 9.02
C GLY A 73 13.32 -19.19 8.25
N ARG A 74 13.82 -18.04 8.69
CA ARG A 74 14.96 -17.36 8.07
C ARG A 74 15.70 -16.44 9.05
N PRO A 75 16.86 -15.87 8.67
CA PRO A 75 17.58 -14.91 9.50
C PRO A 75 16.72 -13.69 9.87
N VAL A 76 16.86 -13.23 11.11
CA VAL A 76 16.00 -12.20 11.73
C VAL A 76 16.06 -10.87 10.97
N MET A 77 17.21 -10.48 10.44
CA MET A 77 17.36 -9.29 9.57
C MET A 77 18.63 -9.43 8.72
N PRO A 78 18.56 -9.95 7.49
CA PRO A 78 19.73 -9.99 6.62
C PRO A 78 20.17 -8.57 6.21
N PRO A 79 21.47 -8.31 5.96
CA PRO A 79 21.95 -7.00 5.53
C PRO A 79 21.26 -6.45 4.27
N SER A 80 20.78 -7.34 3.39
CA SER A 80 20.00 -6.98 2.22
C SER A 80 18.71 -6.22 2.56
N THR A 81 18.06 -6.53 3.70
CA THR A 81 16.85 -5.82 4.14
C THR A 81 17.13 -4.33 4.37
N PHE A 82 18.30 -3.99 4.92
CA PHE A 82 18.70 -2.59 5.09
C PHE A 82 19.02 -1.92 3.76
N ALA A 83 19.77 -2.60 2.88
CA ALA A 83 20.13 -2.06 1.57
C ALA A 83 18.88 -1.74 0.73
N VAL A 84 17.91 -2.67 0.70
CA VAL A 84 16.61 -2.45 0.05
C VAL A 84 15.88 -1.28 0.72
N GLY A 85 15.83 -1.23 2.05
CA GLY A 85 15.17 -0.14 2.77
C GLY A 85 15.75 1.25 2.46
N VAL A 86 17.07 1.38 2.38
CA VAL A 86 17.73 2.63 1.99
C VAL A 86 17.41 2.99 0.54
N ALA A 87 17.53 2.03 -0.39
CA ALA A 87 17.20 2.24 -1.79
C ALA A 87 15.73 2.67 -1.98
N THR A 88 14.79 2.06 -1.25
CA THR A 88 13.38 2.45 -1.26
C THR A 88 13.19 3.90 -0.80
N ASN A 89 13.82 4.31 0.31
CA ASN A 89 13.70 5.68 0.80
C ASN A 89 14.24 6.72 -0.21
N LEU A 90 15.39 6.42 -0.84
CA LEU A 90 15.96 7.29 -1.87
C LEU A 90 15.04 7.39 -3.09
N ALA A 91 14.50 6.27 -3.56
CA ALA A 91 13.56 6.24 -4.66
C ALA A 91 12.28 7.03 -4.33
N SER A 92 11.74 6.88 -3.12
CA SER A 92 10.57 7.65 -2.67
C SER A 92 10.85 9.15 -2.60
N ALA A 93 12.00 9.56 -2.06
CA ALA A 93 12.38 10.97 -1.98
C ALA A 93 12.56 11.59 -3.38
N LEU A 94 13.18 10.85 -4.31
CA LEU A 94 13.32 11.26 -5.70
C LEU A 94 11.94 11.41 -6.36
N LEU A 95 11.07 10.42 -6.24
CA LEU A 95 9.70 10.48 -6.80
C LEU A 95 8.90 11.65 -6.22
N ALA A 96 8.94 11.86 -4.91
CA ALA A 96 8.29 12.99 -4.27
C ALA A 96 8.83 14.34 -4.79
N SER A 97 10.15 14.44 -4.99
CA SER A 97 10.79 15.65 -5.55
C SER A 97 10.37 15.90 -6.99
N LEU A 98 10.28 14.85 -7.82
CA LEU A 98 9.79 14.92 -9.21
C LEU A 98 8.33 15.36 -9.25
N LEU A 99 7.49 14.84 -8.37
CA LEU A 99 6.10 15.27 -8.24
C LEU A 99 6.00 16.73 -7.81
N LEU A 100 6.76 17.15 -6.80
CA LEU A 100 6.78 18.55 -6.36
C LEU A 100 7.23 19.48 -7.50
N ALA A 101 8.26 19.11 -8.25
CA ALA A 101 8.72 19.87 -9.42
C ALA A 101 7.62 19.94 -10.50
N ALA A 102 6.95 18.82 -10.79
CA ALA A 102 5.84 18.77 -11.75
C ALA A 102 4.65 19.64 -11.33
N ALA A 103 4.31 19.65 -10.03
CA ALA A 103 3.28 20.54 -9.48
C ALA A 103 3.69 22.01 -9.62
N SER A 104 4.95 22.33 -9.34
CA SER A 104 5.51 23.69 -9.39
C SER A 104 5.57 24.27 -10.81
N ALA A 105 5.75 23.42 -11.83
CA ALA A 105 5.74 23.82 -13.24
C ALA A 105 4.34 24.26 -13.76
N SER A 106 3.31 24.26 -12.89
CA SER A 106 1.89 24.41 -13.21
C SER A 106 1.39 23.31 -14.15
N LEU A 107 0.52 22.42 -13.69
CA LEU A 107 -0.02 21.30 -14.49
C LEU A 107 -0.96 21.82 -15.61
N ARG A 108 -0.38 22.24 -16.74
CA ARG A 108 -1.06 23.04 -17.79
C ARG A 108 -2.07 22.25 -18.63
N SER A 109 -1.91 20.93 -18.75
CA SER A 109 -2.74 20.07 -19.60
C SER A 109 -3.48 19.01 -18.78
N TYR A 110 -4.59 18.50 -19.32
CA TYR A 110 -5.33 17.40 -18.71
C TYR A 110 -4.46 16.14 -18.53
N PRO A 111 -3.70 15.65 -19.54
CA PRO A 111 -2.80 14.50 -19.35
C PRO A 111 -1.75 14.72 -18.26
N ALA A 112 -1.20 15.94 -18.13
CA ALA A 112 -0.23 16.25 -17.08
C ALA A 112 -0.83 16.10 -15.67
N ARG A 113 -2.10 16.49 -15.48
CA ARG A 113 -2.81 16.30 -14.21
C ARG A 113 -3.07 14.82 -13.91
N VAL A 114 -3.46 14.04 -14.91
CA VAL A 114 -3.65 12.58 -14.75
C VAL A 114 -2.33 11.90 -14.37
N ILE A 115 -1.24 12.20 -15.08
CA ILE A 115 0.09 11.64 -14.82
C ILE A 115 0.58 12.04 -13.42
N PHE A 116 0.35 13.28 -12.99
CA PHE A 116 0.69 13.72 -11.65
C PHE A 116 -0.03 12.88 -10.57
N VAL A 117 -1.34 12.67 -10.70
CA VAL A 117 -2.11 11.86 -9.74
C VAL A 117 -1.70 10.39 -9.80
N ALA A 118 -1.45 9.83 -10.99
CA ALA A 118 -0.90 8.48 -11.13
C ALA A 118 0.45 8.33 -10.43
N GLY A 119 1.32 9.35 -10.51
CA GLY A 119 2.59 9.38 -9.82
C GLY A 119 2.46 9.41 -8.28
N LEU A 120 1.40 10.00 -7.73
CA LEU A 120 1.06 9.85 -6.31
C LEU A 120 0.75 8.39 -5.95
N GLY A 121 0.03 7.69 -6.84
CA GLY A 121 -0.21 6.25 -6.71
C GLY A 121 1.07 5.43 -6.66
N VAL A 122 2.02 5.72 -7.54
CA VAL A 122 3.34 5.09 -7.54
C VAL A 122 4.08 5.39 -6.23
N LEU A 123 4.08 6.65 -5.78
CA LEU A 123 4.71 7.03 -4.51
C LEU A 123 4.10 6.26 -3.34
N ILE A 124 2.78 6.15 -3.26
CA ILE A 124 2.07 5.37 -2.23
C ILE A 124 2.43 3.90 -2.32
N ALA A 125 2.42 3.32 -3.52
CA ALA A 125 2.74 1.92 -3.74
C ALA A 125 4.16 1.58 -3.27
N VAL A 126 5.13 2.43 -3.62
CA VAL A 126 6.53 2.28 -3.19
C VAL A 126 6.68 2.47 -1.69
N THR A 127 6.09 3.53 -1.12
CA THR A 127 6.26 3.87 0.31
C THR A 127 5.48 2.97 1.26
N THR A 128 4.51 2.20 0.76
CA THR A 128 3.68 1.31 1.58
C THR A 128 4.04 -0.16 1.38
N HIS A 129 3.97 -0.65 0.13
CA HIS A 129 4.05 -2.09 -0.13
C HIS A 129 5.48 -2.61 -0.15
N VAL A 130 6.46 -1.80 -0.59
CA VAL A 130 7.86 -2.22 -0.56
C VAL A 130 8.37 -2.35 0.89
N PRO A 131 8.06 -1.43 1.83
CA PRO A 131 8.39 -1.65 3.24
C PRO A 131 7.69 -2.88 3.85
N LEU A 132 6.42 -3.13 3.55
CA LEU A 132 5.72 -4.32 4.04
C LEU A 132 6.35 -5.60 3.49
N TRP A 133 6.69 -5.63 2.20
CA TRP A 133 7.40 -6.75 1.59
C TRP A 133 8.80 -6.96 2.19
N ASN A 134 9.58 -5.88 2.33
CA ASN A 134 10.98 -5.97 2.73
C ASN A 134 11.17 -6.19 4.24
N TRP A 135 10.41 -5.49 5.08
CA TRP A 135 10.55 -5.51 6.55
C TRP A 135 9.56 -6.45 7.23
N MET A 136 8.31 -6.48 6.76
CA MET A 136 7.25 -7.33 7.34
C MET A 136 7.09 -8.64 6.59
N HIS A 137 7.83 -8.81 5.49
CA HIS A 137 7.94 -10.06 4.75
C HIS A 137 6.60 -10.54 4.26
N PHE A 138 5.82 -9.62 3.71
CA PHE A 138 4.64 -10.00 2.96
C PHE A 138 5.09 -10.85 1.75
N PRO A 139 4.33 -11.90 1.38
CA PRO A 139 4.66 -12.70 0.21
C PRO A 139 4.83 -11.84 -1.05
N THR A 140 5.78 -12.21 -1.90
CA THR A 140 6.15 -11.42 -3.10
C THR A 140 4.95 -11.25 -4.02
N ASP A 141 4.24 -12.32 -4.33
CA ASP A 141 3.09 -12.28 -5.26
C ASP A 141 1.98 -11.37 -4.73
N TYR A 142 1.65 -11.49 -3.43
CA TYR A 142 0.70 -10.60 -2.77
C TYR A 142 1.15 -9.13 -2.85
N SER A 143 2.43 -8.87 -2.58
CA SER A 143 2.98 -7.51 -2.58
C SER A 143 2.98 -6.88 -3.98
N ILE A 144 3.26 -7.67 -5.03
CA ILE A 144 3.17 -7.23 -6.43
C ILE A 144 1.74 -6.84 -6.78
N VAL A 145 0.76 -7.67 -6.42
CA VAL A 145 -0.66 -7.36 -6.69
C VAL A 145 -1.09 -6.08 -5.99
N MET A 146 -0.77 -5.93 -4.70
CA MET A 146 -1.11 -4.71 -3.94
C MET A 146 -0.42 -3.46 -4.48
N PHE A 147 0.82 -3.60 -4.96
CA PHE A 147 1.54 -2.52 -5.63
C PHE A 147 0.83 -2.06 -6.91
N LEU A 148 0.47 -3.01 -7.78
CA LEU A 148 -0.25 -2.72 -9.02
C LEU A 148 -1.64 -2.14 -8.76
N ASP A 149 -2.35 -2.67 -7.77
CA ASP A 149 -3.69 -2.21 -7.37
C ASP A 149 -3.67 -0.73 -6.96
N SER A 150 -2.67 -0.33 -6.17
CA SER A 150 -2.49 1.07 -5.75
C SER A 150 -2.25 2.01 -6.94
N ILE A 151 -1.46 1.58 -7.92
CA ILE A 151 -1.22 2.38 -9.14
C ILE A 151 -2.51 2.47 -9.95
N ALA A 152 -3.20 1.35 -10.17
CA ALA A 152 -4.44 1.31 -10.92
C ALA A 152 -5.51 2.22 -10.30
N ALA A 153 -5.70 2.15 -8.98
CA ALA A 153 -6.63 2.99 -8.23
C ALA A 153 -6.35 4.49 -8.45
N PHE A 154 -5.08 4.90 -8.41
CA PHE A 154 -4.71 6.31 -8.59
C PHE A 154 -4.70 6.77 -10.04
N VAL A 155 -4.47 5.89 -11.00
CA VAL A 155 -4.69 6.19 -12.42
C VAL A 155 -6.18 6.49 -12.66
N LEU A 156 -7.07 5.62 -12.15
CA LEU A 156 -8.52 5.81 -12.25
C LEU A 156 -8.96 7.09 -11.54
N ALA A 157 -8.47 7.32 -10.31
CA ALA A 157 -8.74 8.56 -9.58
C ALA A 157 -8.22 9.79 -10.34
N GLY A 158 -7.04 9.71 -10.97
CA GLY A 158 -6.45 10.79 -11.76
C GLY A 158 -7.31 11.21 -12.95
N ILE A 159 -7.92 10.26 -13.65
CA ILE A 159 -8.88 10.54 -14.74
C ILE A 159 -10.05 11.37 -14.20
N VAL A 160 -10.65 10.96 -13.09
CA VAL A 160 -11.80 11.66 -12.49
C VAL A 160 -11.38 13.04 -11.95
N ILE A 161 -10.31 13.09 -11.15
CA ILE A 161 -9.83 14.32 -10.50
C ILE A 161 -9.41 15.35 -11.55
N ALA A 162 -8.71 14.95 -12.63
CA ALA A 162 -8.28 15.89 -13.67
C ALA A 162 -9.45 16.50 -14.46
N ALA A 163 -10.61 15.82 -14.50
CA ALA A 163 -11.83 16.31 -15.12
C ALA A 163 -12.59 17.28 -14.21
N VAL A 164 -12.63 17.00 -12.91
CA VAL A 164 -13.33 17.83 -11.91
C VAL A 164 -12.51 19.08 -11.54
N VAL A 165 -11.21 18.91 -11.27
CA VAL A 165 -10.31 19.99 -10.87
C VAL A 165 -9.79 20.72 -12.11
N LYS A 166 -10.54 21.75 -12.50
CA LYS A 166 -10.20 22.60 -13.66
C LYS A 166 -9.07 23.56 -13.33
N ARG A 167 -8.27 23.87 -14.34
CA ARG A 167 -7.24 24.93 -14.26
C ARG A 167 -7.93 26.27 -14.00
N ARG A 168 -7.37 27.08 -13.10
CA ARG A 168 -7.73 28.50 -12.97
C ARG A 168 -7.14 29.28 -14.14
N ALA A 169 -7.98 30.02 -14.87
CA ALA A 169 -7.51 30.91 -15.92
C ALA A 169 -6.57 31.98 -15.32
N PRO A 170 -5.51 32.40 -16.03
CA PRO A 170 -4.70 33.53 -15.57
C PRO A 170 -5.61 34.76 -15.45
N ALA A 171 -5.46 35.55 -14.38
CA ALA A 171 -6.16 36.82 -14.23
C ALA A 171 -5.82 37.69 -15.45
N ALA A 172 -6.84 38.21 -16.14
CA ALA A 172 -6.64 39.16 -17.22
C ALA A 172 -5.86 40.36 -16.66
N SER A 173 -4.72 40.67 -17.26
CA SER A 173 -3.94 41.85 -16.89
C SER A 173 -4.81 43.08 -17.10
N GLU A 174 -5.07 43.84 -16.03
CA GLU A 174 -5.64 45.18 -16.12
C GLU A 174 -4.75 46.00 -17.06
N SER A 175 -5.27 46.31 -18.24
CA SER A 175 -4.62 47.18 -19.20
C SER A 175 -4.60 48.59 -18.61
N GLY A 176 -3.43 49.03 -18.14
CA GLY A 176 -3.18 50.39 -17.72
C GLY A 176 -3.37 51.35 -18.90
N GLU A 177 -4.37 52.20 -18.80
CA GLU A 177 -4.52 53.40 -19.62
C GLU A 177 -3.88 54.57 -18.86
N PRO A 178 -2.87 55.28 -19.41
CA PRO A 178 -2.29 56.43 -18.74
C PRO A 178 -3.23 57.65 -18.87
N PRO A 179 -3.35 58.49 -17.82
CA PRO A 179 -4.16 59.71 -17.89
C PRO A 179 -3.52 60.72 -18.85
N ALA A 180 -4.40 61.38 -19.62
CA ALA A 180 -4.13 62.42 -20.61
C ALA A 180 -3.63 63.74 -19.99
#